data_AF-A0A7R8WW64-F1
#
_entry.id   AF-A0A7R8WW64-F1
#
_cell.length_a   1.000
_cell.length_b   1.000
_cell.length_c   1.000
_cell.angle_alpha   90.00
_cell.angle_beta   90.00
_cell.angle_gamma   90.00
#
_symmetry.space_group_name_H-M   'P 1'
#
loop_
_entity.id
_entity.type
_entity.pdbx_description
1 polymer ?
#
loop_
_entity_poly.entity_id
_entity_poly.type
_entity_poly.pdbx_seq_one_letter_code
_entity_poly.pdbx_strand_id
1 'polypeptide(L)'
;MKKVLFIDRDGTIIKEPPEDYQVDSFEKLSFVKACFSGLGNIAKHLDYELVMVTNQDGLGTDSFPEDNFWPVHNKMLELLEGEGIRFDAVHIDRSFEDNPSA
;
A
#
# COMPACT_ATOMS: atom_id res chain seq x y z
N MET A 1 15.97 3.06 -21.04
CA MET A 1 14.71 3.59 -20.49
C MET A 1 14.34 2.69 -19.32
N LYS A 2 14.12 3.25 -18.12
CA LYS A 2 13.73 2.46 -16.95
C LYS A 2 12.25 2.08 -17.06
N LYS A 3 11.91 0.85 -16.69
CA LYS A 3 10.52 0.39 -16.66
C LYS A 3 10.00 0.51 -15.23
N VAL A 4 8.82 1.06 -15.07
CA VAL A 4 8.19 1.28 -13.77
C VAL A 4 6.90 0.49 -13.71
N LEU A 5 6.65 -0.18 -12.59
CA LEU A 5 5.39 -0.85 -12.29
C LEU A 5 4.71 -0.09 -11.14
N PHE A 6 3.61 0.57 -11.45
CA PHE A 6 2.75 1.22 -10.46
C PHE A 6 1.80 0.19 -9.87
N ILE A 7 1.78 0.08 -8.55
CA ILE A 7 1.04 -0.95 -7.81
C ILE A 7 0.18 -0.28 -6.77
N ASP A 8 -1.10 -0.61 -6.79
CA ASP A 8 -2.05 -0.19 -5.78
C ASP A 8 -1.83 -0.95 -4.45
N ARG A 9 -2.32 -0.40 -3.32
CA ARG A 9 -2.14 -1.00 -1.99
C ARG A 9 -3.32 -1.85 -1.56
N ASP A 10 -4.47 -1.24 -1.32
CA ASP A 10 -5.67 -1.89 -0.77
C ASP A 10 -6.41 -2.62 -1.90
N GLY A 11 -6.83 -3.86 -1.67
CA GLY A 11 -7.39 -4.74 -2.70
C GLY A 11 -6.34 -5.39 -3.62
N THR A 12 -5.10 -4.87 -3.67
CA THR A 12 -4.02 -5.37 -4.53
C THR A 12 -2.91 -6.08 -3.75
N ILE A 13 -2.28 -5.42 -2.78
CA ILE A 13 -1.23 -6.00 -1.92
C ILE A 13 -1.86 -6.57 -0.65
N ILE A 14 -2.69 -5.76 0.00
CA ILE A 14 -3.47 -6.13 1.18
C ILE A 14 -4.95 -6.13 0.85
N LYS A 15 -5.75 -6.85 1.61
CA LYS A 15 -7.20 -6.88 1.43
C LYS A 15 -7.78 -5.56 1.87
N GLU A 16 -8.67 -5.04 1.04
CA GLU A 16 -9.47 -3.88 1.38
C GLU A 16 -10.59 -4.27 2.37
N PRO A 17 -10.68 -3.64 3.55
CA PRO A 17 -11.74 -3.92 4.52
C PRO A 17 -13.10 -3.47 3.98
N PRO A 18 -14.16 -4.31 4.04
CA PRO A 18 -15.47 -3.96 3.51
C PRO A 18 -16.27 -2.98 4.37
N GLU A 19 -15.79 -2.69 5.58
CA GLU A 19 -16.52 -1.90 6.59
C GLU A 19 -16.34 -0.40 6.37
N ASP A 20 -15.09 0.03 6.19
CA ASP A 20 -14.68 1.43 6.08
C ASP A 20 -13.59 1.66 5.01
N TYR A 21 -13.15 0.61 4.31
CA TYR A 21 -12.10 0.66 3.30
C TYR A 21 -10.73 1.14 3.83
N GLN A 22 -10.53 1.15 5.16
CA GLN A 22 -9.33 1.68 5.80
C GLN A 22 -8.60 0.59 6.61
N VAL A 23 -7.34 0.37 6.27
CA VAL A 23 -6.44 -0.52 7.03
C VAL A 23 -5.70 0.31 8.08
N ASP A 24 -6.36 0.55 9.20
CA ASP A 24 -5.94 1.45 10.29
C ASP A 24 -5.58 0.68 11.59
N SER A 25 -5.62 -0.65 11.55
CA SER A 25 -5.23 -1.51 12.67
C SER A 25 -4.53 -2.79 12.19
N PHE A 26 -3.77 -3.45 13.08
CA PHE A 26 -3.07 -4.68 12.73
C PHE A 26 -4.02 -5.85 12.47
N GLU A 27 -5.21 -5.85 13.09
CA GLU A 27 -6.24 -6.87 12.90
C GLU A 27 -6.82 -6.82 11.49
N LYS A 28 -6.87 -5.63 10.88
CA LYS A 28 -7.32 -5.43 9.50
C LYS A 28 -6.23 -5.78 8.46
N LEU A 29 -4.95 -5.84 8.87
CA LEU A 29 -3.85 -6.15 7.96
C LEU A 29 -3.88 -7.62 7.51
N SER A 30 -4.31 -7.85 6.27
CA SER A 30 -4.31 -9.18 5.64
C SER A 30 -3.82 -9.09 4.21
N PHE A 31 -2.85 -9.91 3.81
CA PHE A 31 -2.34 -9.89 2.44
C PHE A 31 -3.29 -10.58 1.45
N VAL A 32 -3.32 -10.09 0.22
CA VAL A 32 -4.00 -10.76 -0.90
C VAL A 32 -3.29 -12.09 -1.19
N LYS A 33 -4.07 -13.10 -1.60
CA LYS A 33 -3.55 -14.43 -1.92
C LYS A 33 -2.43 -14.30 -2.95
N ALA A 34 -1.31 -14.97 -2.67
CA ALA A 34 -0.12 -15.00 -3.54
C ALA A 34 0.58 -13.65 -3.76
N CYS A 35 0.27 -12.60 -2.97
CA CYS A 35 0.93 -11.29 -3.02
C CYS A 35 2.46 -11.42 -2.97
N PHE A 36 2.99 -12.06 -1.93
CA PHE A 36 4.43 -12.26 -1.76
C PHE A 36 5.07 -13.03 -2.91
N SER A 37 4.48 -14.14 -3.36
CA SER A 37 5.02 -14.90 -4.49
C SER A 37 4.95 -14.12 -5.80
N GLY A 38 3.88 -13.38 -6.05
CA GLY A 38 3.69 -12.60 -7.27
C GLY A 38 4.68 -11.44 -7.36
N LEU A 39 4.68 -10.57 -6.34
CA LEU A 39 5.61 -9.45 -6.25
C LEU A 39 7.06 -9.92 -6.13
N GLY A 40 7.32 -10.99 -5.37
CA GLY A 40 8.66 -11.57 -5.24
C GLY A 40 9.21 -12.08 -6.56
N ASN A 41 8.38 -12.71 -7.41
CA ASN A 41 8.80 -13.13 -8.74
C ASN A 41 9.10 -11.92 -9.65
N ILE A 42 8.29 -10.86 -9.56
CA ILE A 42 8.52 -9.61 -10.30
C ILE A 42 9.87 -9.01 -9.86
N ALA A 43 10.07 -8.81 -8.56
CA ALA A 43 11.28 -8.18 -8.01
C ALA A 43 12.55 -9.00 -8.31
N LYS A 44 12.47 -10.33 -8.36
CA LYS A 44 13.64 -11.20 -8.59
C LYS A 44 13.98 -11.40 -10.06
N HIS A 45 13.00 -11.37 -10.95
CA HIS A 45 13.18 -11.84 -12.33
C HIS A 45 12.92 -10.78 -13.39
N LEU A 46 12.29 -9.66 -13.03
CA LEU A 46 11.94 -8.60 -13.94
C LEU A 46 12.66 -7.30 -13.55
N ASP A 47 13.08 -6.55 -14.55
CA ASP A 47 13.75 -5.26 -14.40
C ASP A 47 12.70 -4.14 -14.37
N TYR A 48 12.01 -4.01 -13.23
CA TYR A 48 11.06 -2.94 -12.92
C TYR A 48 11.45 -2.20 -11.64
N GLU A 49 11.32 -0.88 -11.65
CA GLU A 49 11.19 -0.09 -10.42
C GLU A 49 9.75 -0.22 -9.92
N LEU A 50 9.59 -0.55 -8.64
CA LEU A 50 8.26 -0.74 -8.05
C LEU A 50 7.84 0.55 -7.37
N VAL A 51 6.70 1.10 -7.78
CA VAL A 51 6.15 2.32 -7.18
C VAL A 51 4.77 2.02 -6.64
N MET A 52 4.56 2.28 -5.35
CA MET A 52 3.24 2.16 -4.74
C MET A 52 2.47 3.45 -4.95
N VAL A 53 1.22 3.35 -5.36
CA VAL A 53 0.27 4.47 -5.48
C VAL A 53 -0.99 4.08 -4.75
N THR A 54 -1.54 4.93 -3.89
CA THR A 54 -2.74 4.58 -3.11
C THR A 54 -3.50 5.83 -2.69
N ASN A 55 -4.82 5.75 -2.75
CA ASN A 55 -5.72 6.76 -2.18
C ASN A 55 -6.07 6.34 -0.75
N GLN A 56 -5.89 7.24 0.21
CA GLN A 56 -6.19 7.05 1.62
C GLN A 56 -7.05 8.22 2.09
N ASP A 57 -8.30 8.21 1.67
CA ASP A 57 -9.27 9.27 1.88
C ASP A 57 -9.33 9.70 3.35
N GLY A 58 -9.02 10.97 3.60
CA GLY A 58 -9.05 11.56 4.93
C GLY A 58 -7.85 11.20 5.80
N LEU A 59 -6.77 10.63 5.27
CA LEU A 59 -5.56 10.38 6.05
C LEU A 59 -5.01 11.67 6.68
N GLY A 60 -4.90 11.67 8.00
CA GLY A 60 -4.49 12.81 8.82
C GLY A 60 -5.65 13.63 9.40
N THR A 61 -6.89 13.21 9.16
CA THR A 61 -8.09 13.77 9.82
C THR A 61 -8.47 12.97 11.07
N ASP A 62 -9.41 13.49 11.85
CA ASP A 62 -9.96 12.78 13.02
C ASP A 62 -10.62 11.44 12.66
N SER A 63 -11.13 11.30 11.43
CA SER A 63 -11.73 10.04 10.94
C SER A 63 -10.71 9.02 10.48
N PHE A 64 -9.49 9.44 10.09
CA PHE A 64 -8.41 8.53 9.73
C PHE A 64 -7.03 9.06 10.18
N PRO A 65 -6.72 8.96 11.49
CA PRO A 65 -5.50 9.54 12.05
C PRO A 65 -4.23 8.87 11.52
N GLU A 66 -3.17 9.66 11.34
CA GLU A 66 -1.85 9.15 10.92
C GLU A 66 -1.27 8.10 11.88
N ASP A 67 -1.56 8.23 13.19
CA ASP A 67 -1.10 7.31 14.23
C ASP A 67 -1.69 5.90 14.11
N ASN A 68 -2.84 5.76 13.43
CA ASN A 68 -3.44 4.46 13.13
C ASN A 68 -2.88 3.89 11.81
N PHE A 69 -2.65 4.77 10.83
CA PHE A 69 -2.18 4.41 9.51
C PHE A 69 -0.73 3.95 9.46
N TRP A 70 0.20 4.80 9.91
CA TRP A 70 1.63 4.60 9.69
C TRP A 70 2.18 3.32 10.29
N PRO A 71 1.79 2.89 11.51
CA PRO A 71 2.28 1.64 12.08
C PRO A 71 1.94 0.43 11.19
N VAL A 72 0.73 0.40 10.63
CA VAL A 72 0.25 -0.72 9.81
C VAL A 72 0.87 -0.67 8.42
N HIS A 73 0.92 0.52 7.81
CA HIS A 73 1.57 0.74 6.52
C HIS A 73 3.06 0.35 6.57
N ASN A 74 3.79 0.81 7.58
CA ASN A 74 5.21 0.52 7.75
C ASN A 74 5.44 -0.97 8.02
N LYS A 75 4.55 -1.62 8.79
CA LYS A 75 4.65 -3.07 9.01
C LYS A 75 4.47 -3.86 7.73
N MET A 76 3.55 -3.44 6.86
CA MET A 76 3.37 -4.04 5.55
C MET A 76 4.63 -3.91 4.68
N LEU A 77 5.25 -2.72 4.64
CA LEU A 77 6.51 -2.51 3.90
C LEU A 77 7.65 -3.35 4.46
N GLU A 78 7.80 -3.42 5.79
CA GLU A 78 8.82 -4.26 6.46
C GLU A 78 8.69 -5.74 6.08
N LEU A 79 7.45 -6.26 6.08
CA LEU A 79 7.18 -7.65 5.71
C LEU A 79 7.48 -7.93 4.23
N LEU A 80 7.16 -7.00 3.33
CA LEU A 80 7.49 -7.10 1.91
C LEU A 80 9.01 -7.04 1.68
N GLU A 81 9.70 -6.12 2.35
CA GLU A 81 11.16 -5.99 2.25
C GLU A 81 11.88 -7.26 2.72
N GLY A 82 11.36 -7.92 3.77
CA GLY A 82 11.85 -9.21 4.24
C GLY A 82 11.86 -10.31 3.18
N GLU A 83 10.95 -10.23 2.21
CA GLU A 83 10.86 -11.15 1.06
C GLU A 83 11.63 -10.65 -0.19
N GLY A 84 12.34 -9.52 -0.05
CA GLY A 84 13.10 -8.88 -1.12
C GLY A 84 12.26 -8.00 -2.04
N ILE A 85 11.02 -7.65 -1.65
CA ILE A 85 10.13 -6.77 -2.40
C ILE A 85 10.32 -5.35 -1.86
N ARG A 86 10.96 -4.48 -2.63
CA ARG A 86 11.23 -3.09 -2.24
C ARG A 86 10.50 -2.14 -3.18
N PHE A 87 9.89 -1.11 -2.61
CA PHE A 87 9.30 -0.02 -3.36
C PHE A 87 10.28 1.14 -3.43
N ASP A 88 10.57 1.61 -4.65
CA ASP A 88 11.44 2.75 -4.92
C ASP A 88 10.78 4.08 -4.53
N ALA A 89 9.44 4.12 -4.59
CA ALA A 89 8.63 5.24 -4.13
C ALA A 89 7.26 4.76 -3.64
N VAL A 90 6.68 5.53 -2.71
CA VAL A 90 5.32 5.36 -2.21
C VAL A 90 4.62 6.71 -2.31
N HIS A 91 3.55 6.77 -3.09
CA HIS A 91 2.73 7.96 -3.27
C HIS A 91 1.35 7.71 -2.65
N ILE A 92 0.99 8.55 -1.68
CA ILE A 92 -0.27 8.45 -0.95
C ILE A 92 -1.05 9.73 -1.21
N ASP A 93 -2.20 9.61 -1.86
CA ASP A 93 -3.20 10.67 -1.92
C ASP A 93 -4.02 10.62 -0.62
N ARG A 94 -4.19 11.77 0.02
CA ARG A 94 -4.90 11.91 1.30
C ARG A 94 -6.23 12.63 1.15
N SER A 95 -6.50 13.14 -0.05
CA SER A 95 -7.71 13.90 -0.34
C SER A 95 -8.94 13.00 -0.32
N PHE A 96 -10.11 13.60 -0.06
CA PHE A 96 -11.37 12.89 -0.21
C PHE A 96 -11.79 12.88 -1.69
N GLU A 97 -12.50 11.83 -2.13
CA GLU A 97 -13.01 11.72 -3.51
C GLU A 97 -13.81 12.96 -3.98
N ASP A 98 -14.56 13.61 -3.07
CA ASP A 98 -15.34 14.81 -3.35
C ASP A 98 -14.53 16.11 -3.30
N ASN A 99 -13.25 16.06 -2.93
CA ASN A 99 -12.33 17.20 -2.91
C ASN A 99 -10.88 16.81 -3.29
N PRO A 100 -10.62 16.43 -4.56
CA PRO A 100 -9.33 15.89 -5.03
C PRO A 100 -8.20 16.95 -5.14
N SER A 101 -8.33 18.11 -4.49
CA SER A 101 -7.49 19.30 -4.72
C SER A 101 -6.57 19.68 -3.55
N ALA A 102 -6.38 18.80 -2.55
CA ALA A 102 -5.59 19.12 -1.35
C ALA A 102 -4.12 18.70 -1.48
#